data_AF-A0A5C6M4H9-F1
#
_entry.id   AF-A0A5C6M4H9-F1
#
_cell.length_a   1.000
_cell.length_b   1.000
_cell.length_c   1.000
_cell.angle_alpha   90.00
_cell.angle_beta   90.00
_cell.angle_gamma   90.00
#
_symmetry.space_group_name_H-M   'P 1'
#
loop_
_entity.id
_entity.type
_entity.pdbx_description
1 polymer ?
#
loop_
_entity_poly.entity_id
_entity_poly.type
_entity_poly.pdbx_seq_one_letter_code
_entity_poly.pdbx_strand_id
1 'polypeptide(L)'
;MANRMSAETVGDRRHRLAAIVCLLGSLWLTGCSTGMLGMPGAALFSERLADKSSAEKSEDAKKAGKSLRRKKEEDNDFGSRVETPLLSEYIGMQGDGLVTLKGVGLVTGLNGQGGDPAPSGLRTQLQNEMARRGVKDANRILSSPDTAMVVVIAYLPTMCRKGQKFDVRVVLPPDARAKSLKGGWLLETRLFEEHEINNQVSLRPQEYAVAGGAILTGLGVEEVRGERQAELMAGTIPGGAIS
;
A
#
# COMPACT_ATOMS: atom_id res chain seq x y z
N MET A 1 -15.74 17.16 70.98
CA MET A 1 -16.59 17.92 70.04
C MET A 1 -16.57 17.18 68.72
N ALA A 2 -17.71 16.63 68.34
CA ALA A 2 -17.88 15.71 67.22
C ALA A 2 -17.77 16.41 65.85
N ASN A 3 -17.70 15.56 64.81
CA ASN A 3 -18.13 15.75 63.42
C ASN A 3 -17.10 16.25 62.38
N ARG A 4 -16.59 15.35 61.52
CA ARG A 4 -17.13 15.09 60.15
C ARG A 4 -16.18 14.17 59.37
N MET A 5 -16.64 12.95 59.13
CA MET A 5 -16.06 11.99 58.18
C MET A 5 -16.75 12.11 56.81
N SER A 6 -15.94 11.95 55.76
CA SER A 6 -16.20 11.21 54.52
C SER A 6 -17.34 11.64 53.60
N ALA A 7 -16.99 12.24 52.45
CA ALA A 7 -17.91 12.31 51.29
C ALA A 7 -17.20 12.51 49.92
N GLU A 8 -16.13 11.79 49.59
CA GLU A 8 -15.58 11.81 48.21
C GLU A 8 -14.95 10.47 47.80
N THR A 9 -15.73 9.39 47.60
CA THR A 9 -15.21 8.15 46.94
C THR A 9 -16.30 7.23 46.37
N VAL A 10 -17.50 7.72 46.04
CA VAL A 10 -18.63 6.86 45.61
C VAL A 10 -18.97 6.95 44.11
N GLY A 11 -18.49 7.95 43.36
CA GLY A 11 -18.86 8.16 41.96
C GLY A 11 -18.15 7.25 40.92
N ASP A 12 -16.87 6.93 41.14
CA ASP A 12 -16.03 6.40 40.05
C ASP A 12 -16.10 4.85 39.86
N ARG A 13 -16.59 4.12 40.87
CA ARG A 13 -16.72 2.65 40.79
C ARG A 13 -17.91 2.16 39.95
N ARG A 14 -18.97 2.97 39.83
CA ARG A 14 -20.18 2.58 39.08
C ARG A 14 -19.96 2.62 37.56
N HIS A 15 -19.16 3.56 37.07
CA HIS A 15 -18.84 3.67 35.64
C HIS A 15 -17.88 2.57 35.16
N ARG A 16 -16.90 2.19 35.99
CA ARG A 16 -15.98 1.08 35.67
C ARG A 16 -16.68 -0.29 35.68
N LEU A 17 -17.61 -0.51 36.60
CA LEU A 17 -18.43 -1.74 36.63
C LEU A 17 -19.42 -1.80 35.45
N ALA A 18 -20.04 -0.68 35.05
CA ALA A 18 -20.93 -0.64 33.90
C ALA A 18 -20.18 -0.91 32.56
N ALA A 19 -18.94 -0.43 32.42
CA ALA A 19 -18.12 -0.67 31.23
C ALA A 19 -17.66 -2.13 31.11
N ILE A 20 -17.32 -2.79 32.23
CA ILE A 20 -16.90 -4.20 32.26
C ILE A 20 -18.08 -5.15 31.98
N VAL A 21 -19.28 -4.81 32.46
CA VAL A 21 -20.50 -5.59 32.17
C VAL A 21 -20.93 -5.45 30.70
N CYS A 22 -20.70 -4.30 30.06
CA CYS A 22 -20.97 -4.12 28.63
C CYS A 22 -19.99 -4.88 27.72
N LEU A 23 -18.70 -4.97 28.09
CA LEU A 23 -17.69 -5.72 27.34
C LEU A 23 -17.87 -7.25 27.44
N LEU A 24 -18.41 -7.74 28.57
CA LEU A 24 -18.72 -9.16 28.73
C LEU A 24 -20.06 -9.55 28.07
N GLY A 25 -21.03 -8.62 27.99
CA GLY A 25 -22.30 -8.84 27.31
C GLY A 25 -22.20 -8.92 25.79
N SER A 26 -21.29 -8.17 25.16
CA SER A 26 -21.10 -8.20 23.70
C SER A 26 -20.45 -9.50 23.20
N LEU A 27 -19.69 -10.21 24.06
CA LEU A 27 -19.01 -11.44 23.68
C LEU A 27 -19.94 -12.66 23.57
N TRP A 28 -21.19 -12.54 24.02
CA TRP A 28 -22.21 -13.59 23.93
C TRP A 28 -23.20 -13.40 22.78
N LEU A 29 -23.17 -12.27 22.07
CA LEU A 29 -24.09 -11.99 20.96
C LEU A 29 -23.43 -11.86 19.58
N THR A 30 -22.11 -11.77 19.48
CA THR A 30 -21.41 -11.80 18.18
C THR A 30 -20.80 -13.19 17.97
N GLY A 31 -21.58 -14.08 17.36
CA GLY A 31 -21.11 -15.37 16.87
C GLY A 31 -20.02 -15.19 15.82
N CYS A 32 -18.77 -15.42 16.19
CA CYS A 32 -17.69 -15.68 15.25
C CYS A 32 -17.78 -17.16 14.81
N SER A 33 -18.52 -17.42 13.75
CA SER A 33 -18.58 -18.72 13.07
C SER A 33 -17.31 -18.97 12.25
N THR A 34 -16.18 -19.16 12.92
CA THR A 34 -14.97 -19.77 12.35
C THR A 34 -14.27 -20.54 13.45
N GLY A 35 -14.79 -21.74 13.73
CA GLY A 35 -14.25 -22.59 14.78
C GLY A 35 -15.12 -23.78 15.18
N MET A 36 -15.84 -24.40 14.25
CA MET A 36 -16.48 -25.71 14.49
C MET A 36 -16.52 -26.54 13.21
N LEU A 37 -15.35 -26.97 12.74
CA LEU A 37 -15.18 -28.12 11.85
C LEU A 37 -14.20 -29.05 12.53
N GLY A 38 -14.70 -29.75 13.54
CA GLY A 38 -13.86 -30.57 14.41
C GLY A 38 -14.64 -31.25 15.53
N MET A 39 -15.78 -31.86 15.25
CA MET A 39 -16.32 -32.99 16.02
C MET A 39 -17.42 -33.74 15.24
N PRO A 40 -17.49 -35.08 15.34
CA PRO A 40 -18.39 -35.90 14.53
C PRO A 40 -19.80 -35.93 15.15
N GLY A 41 -20.83 -35.60 14.37
CA GLY A 41 -22.22 -35.76 14.82
C GLY A 41 -23.33 -34.93 14.15
N ALA A 42 -23.02 -34.00 13.24
CA ALA A 42 -24.01 -33.06 12.68
C ALA A 42 -24.79 -33.56 11.43
N ALA A 43 -24.84 -34.86 11.17
CA ALA A 43 -25.45 -35.42 9.95
C ALA A 43 -26.95 -35.80 10.07
N LEU A 44 -27.70 -35.27 11.05
CA LEU A 44 -29.05 -35.76 11.36
C LEU A 44 -30.17 -34.70 11.37
N PHE A 45 -29.90 -33.46 10.92
CA PHE A 45 -30.91 -32.39 10.94
C PHE A 45 -31.25 -31.76 9.57
N SER A 46 -30.69 -32.29 8.47
CA SER A 46 -30.88 -31.73 7.12
C SER A 46 -32.00 -32.40 6.29
N GLU A 47 -32.57 -33.53 6.72
CA GLU A 47 -33.52 -34.28 5.88
C GLU A 47 -35.01 -33.93 6.09
N ARG A 48 -35.36 -32.93 6.91
CA ARG A 48 -36.78 -32.66 7.23
C ARG A 48 -37.34 -31.30 6.83
N LEU A 49 -36.57 -30.47 6.14
CA LEU A 49 -37.01 -29.12 5.73
C LEU A 49 -36.94 -28.83 4.23
N ALA A 50 -36.52 -29.80 3.40
CA ALA A 50 -36.49 -29.64 1.94
C ALA A 50 -37.73 -30.20 1.22
N ASP A 51 -38.75 -30.61 1.95
CA ASP A 51 -39.95 -31.24 1.38
C ASP A 51 -41.20 -30.37 1.60
N LYS A 52 -41.27 -29.24 0.87
CA LYS A 52 -42.49 -28.49 0.55
C LYS A 52 -42.19 -27.26 -0.31
N SER A 53 -42.01 -27.44 -1.61
CA SER A 53 -42.40 -26.47 -2.65
C SER A 53 -41.99 -26.95 -4.05
N SER A 54 -42.57 -28.04 -4.54
CA SER A 54 -42.61 -28.32 -5.98
C SER A 54 -43.76 -29.26 -6.35
N ALA A 55 -44.95 -28.68 -6.50
CA ALA A 55 -46.08 -29.13 -7.33
C ALA A 55 -47.10 -27.98 -7.24
N GLU A 56 -47.62 -27.36 -8.31
CA GLU A 56 -48.11 -27.94 -9.55
C GLU A 56 -48.23 -26.88 -10.68
N LYS A 57 -48.10 -27.35 -11.92
CA LYS A 57 -48.73 -26.93 -13.20
C LYS A 57 -48.51 -25.52 -13.78
N SER A 58 -47.81 -25.51 -14.92
CA SER A 58 -48.48 -25.27 -16.21
C SER A 58 -47.60 -25.78 -17.37
N GLU A 59 -48.17 -26.67 -18.16
CA GLU A 59 -47.70 -27.02 -19.49
C GLU A 59 -48.15 -25.92 -20.46
N ASP A 60 -47.26 -25.44 -21.34
CA ASP A 60 -47.61 -25.12 -22.73
C ASP A 60 -46.37 -24.69 -23.55
N ALA A 61 -46.46 -24.95 -24.86
CA ALA A 61 -45.61 -24.43 -25.95
C ALA A 61 -44.29 -25.15 -26.29
N LYS A 62 -44.46 -26.24 -27.05
CA LYS A 62 -43.87 -26.49 -28.39
C LYS A 62 -42.64 -25.66 -28.86
N LYS A 63 -41.66 -26.45 -29.32
CA LYS A 63 -40.91 -26.39 -30.61
C LYS A 63 -39.56 -25.66 -30.68
N ALA A 64 -38.63 -26.45 -31.22
CA ALA A 64 -37.57 -26.14 -32.19
C ALA A 64 -36.16 -25.90 -31.63
N GLY A 65 -35.25 -26.83 -31.95
CA GLY A 65 -33.82 -26.65 -31.73
C GLY A 65 -32.97 -27.91 -31.78
N LYS A 66 -33.21 -28.83 -32.73
CA LYS A 66 -32.28 -29.93 -33.00
C LYS A 66 -31.00 -29.35 -33.63
N SER A 67 -29.88 -29.37 -32.93
CA SER A 67 -28.57 -29.49 -33.58
C SER A 67 -27.76 -30.57 -32.89
N LEU A 68 -27.29 -31.50 -33.72
CA LEU A 68 -26.65 -32.74 -33.33
C LEU A 68 -25.25 -32.45 -32.77
N ARG A 69 -25.04 -32.62 -31.47
CA ARG A 69 -23.71 -32.98 -30.97
C ARG A 69 -23.53 -34.48 -31.14
N ARG A 70 -22.95 -34.85 -32.29
CA ARG A 70 -22.39 -36.17 -32.55
C ARG A 70 -21.39 -36.46 -31.42
N LYS A 71 -21.72 -37.37 -30.50
CA LYS A 71 -20.72 -37.95 -29.60
C LYS A 71 -19.74 -38.68 -30.50
N LYS A 72 -18.52 -38.14 -30.61
CA LYS A 72 -17.39 -38.86 -31.17
C LYS A 72 -16.96 -39.82 -30.07
N GLU A 73 -17.41 -41.06 -30.15
CA GLU A 73 -16.81 -42.16 -29.40
C GLU A 73 -15.37 -42.29 -29.92
N GLU A 74 -14.41 -42.02 -29.04
CA GLU A 74 -12.99 -42.24 -29.31
C GLU A 74 -12.61 -43.54 -28.61
N ASP A 75 -12.53 -44.61 -29.39
CA ASP A 75 -11.97 -45.90 -28.99
C ASP A 75 -10.47 -45.73 -28.70
N ASN A 76 -10.13 -45.56 -27.43
CA ASN A 76 -8.75 -45.57 -26.94
C ASN A 76 -8.62 -46.61 -25.81
N ASP A 77 -8.62 -47.90 -26.17
CA ASP A 77 -8.45 -49.04 -25.26
C ASP A 77 -6.98 -49.33 -24.88
N PHE A 78 -6.06 -48.39 -25.14
CA PHE A 78 -4.69 -48.44 -24.67
C PHE A 78 -4.47 -47.36 -23.59
N GLY A 79 -4.47 -47.80 -22.33
CA GLY A 79 -4.44 -46.97 -21.13
C GLY A 79 -3.09 -46.31 -20.83
N SER A 80 -2.70 -45.31 -21.59
CA SER A 80 -1.80 -44.26 -21.10
C SER A 80 -2.28 -42.89 -21.59
N ARG A 81 -3.11 -42.23 -20.78
CA ARG A 81 -3.35 -40.80 -20.95
C ARG A 81 -2.04 -40.09 -20.65
N VAL A 82 -1.29 -39.76 -21.71
CA VAL A 82 -0.14 -38.86 -21.59
C VAL A 82 -0.70 -37.48 -21.33
N GLU A 83 -0.49 -36.96 -20.14
CA GLU A 83 -0.69 -35.52 -19.88
C GLU A 83 0.16 -34.79 -20.92
N THR A 84 -0.49 -34.02 -21.79
CA THR A 84 0.18 -33.20 -22.80
C THR A 84 0.21 -31.79 -22.24
N PRO A 85 1.19 -31.45 -21.38
CA PRO A 85 1.31 -30.11 -20.85
C PRO A 85 1.45 -29.13 -22.02
N LEU A 86 0.69 -28.04 -21.96
CA LEU A 86 0.78 -27.02 -22.99
C LEU A 86 2.12 -26.30 -22.90
N LEU A 87 2.65 -25.86 -24.04
CA LEU A 87 3.89 -25.07 -24.05
C LEU A 87 3.79 -23.81 -23.16
N SER A 88 2.58 -23.27 -22.98
CA SER A 88 2.30 -22.15 -22.07
C SER A 88 2.58 -22.44 -20.60
N GLU A 89 2.62 -23.71 -20.18
CA GLU A 89 2.95 -24.08 -18.79
C GLU A 89 4.46 -24.00 -18.52
N TYR A 90 5.28 -24.16 -19.55
CA TYR A 90 6.74 -24.08 -19.44
C TYR A 90 7.32 -22.73 -19.85
N ILE A 91 6.54 -21.89 -20.52
CA ILE A 91 7.00 -20.59 -21.03
C ILE A 91 6.50 -19.48 -20.11
N GLY A 92 7.44 -18.80 -19.47
CA GLY A 92 7.19 -17.55 -18.73
C GLY A 92 7.91 -16.38 -19.37
N MET A 93 7.32 -15.17 -19.26
CA MET A 93 8.02 -13.93 -19.61
C MET A 93 8.88 -13.52 -18.42
N GLN A 94 10.19 -13.37 -18.63
CA GLN A 94 11.07 -12.82 -17.60
C GLN A 94 11.08 -11.29 -17.68
N GLY A 95 11.04 -10.61 -16.53
CA GLY A 95 11.09 -9.15 -16.47
C GLY A 95 9.73 -8.45 -16.41
N ASP A 96 8.69 -9.17 -16.00
CA ASP A 96 7.36 -8.64 -15.65
C ASP A 96 7.32 -7.96 -14.27
N GLY A 97 8.37 -8.14 -13.46
CA GLY A 97 8.49 -7.56 -12.13
C GLY A 97 8.54 -6.04 -12.13
N LEU A 98 7.82 -5.44 -11.17
CA LEU A 98 7.87 -4.01 -10.91
C LEU A 98 9.19 -3.64 -10.23
N VAL A 99 10.00 -2.83 -10.90
CA VAL A 99 11.24 -2.32 -10.34
C VAL A 99 10.97 -1.01 -9.60
N THR A 100 11.25 -0.99 -8.30
CA THR A 100 11.12 0.21 -7.47
C THR A 100 12.47 0.91 -7.36
N LEU A 101 12.48 2.20 -7.66
CA LEU A 101 13.65 3.04 -7.54
C LEU A 101 13.47 4.00 -6.36
N LYS A 102 14.53 4.16 -5.57
CA LYS A 102 14.58 5.08 -4.44
C LYS A 102 15.81 5.97 -4.50
N GLY A 103 15.65 7.22 -4.07
CA GLY A 103 16.73 8.18 -3.92
C GLY A 103 16.42 9.20 -2.83
N VAL A 104 17.45 9.90 -2.38
CA VAL A 104 17.30 11.03 -1.44
C VAL A 104 17.63 12.31 -2.17
N GLY A 105 16.68 13.24 -2.16
CA GLY A 105 16.77 14.50 -2.89
C GLY A 105 16.66 15.73 -1.99
N LEU A 106 17.03 16.88 -2.55
CA LEU A 106 16.84 18.18 -1.94
C LEU A 106 15.79 18.96 -2.74
N VAL A 107 14.77 19.44 -2.04
CA VAL A 107 13.76 20.35 -2.59
C VAL A 107 14.08 21.78 -2.18
N THR A 108 13.87 22.71 -3.09
CA THR A 108 14.08 24.15 -2.89
C THR A 108 12.81 24.93 -3.24
N GLY A 109 12.68 26.18 -2.78
CA GLY A 109 11.54 27.04 -3.13
C GLY A 109 10.30 26.83 -2.25
N LEU A 110 10.48 26.38 -1.01
CA LEU A 110 9.38 26.06 -0.10
C LEU A 110 8.78 27.26 0.67
N ASN A 111 9.15 28.50 0.32
CA ASN A 111 8.62 29.75 0.90
C ASN A 111 8.58 29.72 2.46
N GLY A 112 9.67 29.29 3.09
CA GLY A 112 9.77 29.19 4.55
C GLY A 112 9.04 28.00 5.21
N GLN A 113 8.48 27.07 4.43
CA GLN A 113 7.83 25.85 4.94
C GLN A 113 8.74 24.61 4.95
N GLY A 114 10.01 24.79 4.58
CA GLY A 114 11.06 23.79 4.72
C GLY A 114 11.55 23.64 6.16
N GLY A 115 12.68 22.98 6.33
CA GLY A 115 13.26 22.80 7.66
C GLY A 115 14.45 21.86 7.70
N ASP A 116 15.26 22.05 8.74
CA ASP A 116 16.44 21.24 9.01
C ASP A 116 16.06 19.77 9.26
N PRO A 117 16.54 18.82 8.45
CA PRO A 117 16.23 17.41 8.64
C PRO A 117 16.92 16.85 9.89
N ALA A 118 16.25 16.00 10.66
CA ALA A 118 16.89 15.33 11.79
C ALA A 118 18.12 14.50 11.35
N PRO A 119 19.14 14.34 12.21
CA PRO A 119 20.28 13.49 11.91
C PRO A 119 19.80 12.05 11.67
N SER A 120 19.98 11.55 10.45
CA SER A 120 19.50 10.24 9.99
C SER A 120 20.41 9.71 8.88
N GLY A 121 20.33 8.42 8.58
CA GLY A 121 21.07 7.83 7.45
C GLY A 121 20.77 8.49 6.11
N LEU A 122 19.52 8.92 5.90
CA LEU A 122 19.08 9.66 4.71
C LEU A 122 19.79 11.02 4.60
N ARG A 123 19.97 11.73 5.72
CA ARG A 123 20.71 13.00 5.76
C ARG A 123 22.16 12.80 5.34
N THR A 124 22.82 11.77 5.87
CA THR A 124 24.21 11.43 5.49
C THR A 124 24.31 11.07 4.01
N GLN A 125 23.34 10.31 3.48
CA GLN A 125 23.27 9.98 2.06
C GLN A 125 23.14 11.25 1.20
N LEU A 126 22.26 12.18 1.57
CA LEU A 126 22.12 13.46 0.86
C LEU A 126 23.38 14.32 0.94
N GLN A 127 24.03 14.40 2.10
CA GLN A 127 25.30 15.10 2.26
C GLN A 127 26.40 14.51 1.37
N ASN A 128 26.47 13.18 1.25
CA ASN A 128 27.39 12.52 0.34
C ASN A 128 27.09 12.87 -1.13
N GLU A 129 25.82 12.91 -1.52
CA GLU A 129 25.41 13.34 -2.86
C GLU A 129 25.77 14.80 -3.14
N MET A 130 25.56 15.70 -2.18
CA MET A 130 25.96 17.10 -2.27
C MET A 130 27.48 17.26 -2.38
N ALA A 131 28.25 16.48 -1.60
CA ALA A 131 29.71 16.47 -1.65
C ALA A 131 30.23 15.96 -3.00
N ARG A 132 29.63 14.90 -3.57
CA ARG A 132 29.97 14.40 -4.92
C ARG A 132 29.78 15.44 -6.01
N ARG A 133 28.83 16.37 -5.82
CA ARG A 133 28.56 17.48 -6.74
C ARG A 133 29.37 18.74 -6.45
N GLY A 134 30.26 18.70 -5.45
CA GLY A 134 31.09 19.85 -5.07
C GLY A 134 30.31 20.98 -4.39
N VAL A 135 29.13 20.70 -3.84
CA VAL A 135 28.34 21.70 -3.11
C VAL A 135 29.05 22.01 -1.77
N LYS A 136 29.45 23.27 -1.62
CA LYS A 136 30.05 23.77 -0.37
C LYS A 136 28.96 23.96 0.69
N ASP A 137 29.32 23.78 1.96
CA ASP A 137 28.46 24.06 3.11
C ASP A 137 27.08 23.38 3.08
N ALA A 138 27.06 22.08 2.77
CA ALA A 138 25.82 21.29 2.71
C ALA A 138 24.94 21.43 3.97
N ASN A 139 25.54 21.51 5.16
CA ASN A 139 24.80 21.70 6.42
C ASN A 139 24.03 23.02 6.47
N ARG A 140 24.61 24.11 5.96
CA ARG A 140 23.96 25.43 5.94
C ARG A 140 22.77 25.43 4.98
N ILE A 141 22.91 24.75 3.85
CA ILE A 141 21.84 24.62 2.86
C ILE A 141 20.70 23.79 3.46
N LEU A 142 21.01 22.62 4.03
CA LEU A 142 20.01 21.75 4.65
C LEU A 142 19.28 22.40 5.83
N SER A 143 19.93 23.29 6.57
CA SER A 143 19.29 24.03 7.67
C SER A 143 18.41 25.18 7.23
N SER A 144 18.36 25.50 5.93
CA SER A 144 17.59 26.63 5.40
C SER A 144 16.07 26.34 5.47
N PRO A 145 15.25 27.32 5.89
CA PRO A 145 13.79 27.18 5.91
C PRO A 145 13.16 27.11 4.51
N ASP A 146 13.90 27.41 3.44
CA ASP A 146 13.42 27.30 2.06
C ASP A 146 13.72 25.94 1.41
N THR A 147 14.37 25.04 2.15
CA THR A 147 14.77 23.73 1.65
C THR A 147 14.21 22.60 2.49
N ALA A 148 14.03 21.43 1.87
CA ALA A 148 13.67 20.21 2.58
C ALA A 148 14.36 18.99 1.97
N MET A 149 14.76 18.06 2.84
CA MET A 149 15.18 16.72 2.43
C MET A 149 13.94 15.88 2.15
N VAL A 150 13.94 15.19 1.01
CA VAL A 150 12.84 14.31 0.59
C VAL A 150 13.34 12.94 0.20
N VAL A 151 12.46 11.95 0.33
CA VAL A 151 12.64 10.64 -0.28
C VAL A 151 11.89 10.64 -1.61
N VAL A 152 12.61 10.24 -2.65
CA VAL A 152 12.12 10.15 -4.01
C VAL A 152 11.88 8.68 -4.32
N ILE A 153 10.65 8.34 -4.70
CA ILE A 153 10.21 6.99 -5.03
C ILE A 153 9.70 7.02 -6.45
N ALA A 154 10.21 6.13 -7.29
CA ALA A 154 9.72 6.01 -8.65
C ALA A 154 9.53 4.54 -9.00
N TYR A 155 8.51 4.28 -9.82
CA TYR A 155 8.21 2.94 -10.30
C TYR A 155 8.64 2.89 -11.75
N LEU A 156 9.66 2.10 -12.04
CA LEU A 156 10.16 1.96 -13.40
C LEU A 156 9.18 1.07 -14.18
N PRO A 157 8.54 1.57 -15.25
CA PRO A 157 7.62 0.76 -16.03
C PRO A 157 8.33 -0.45 -16.64
N THR A 158 7.64 -1.58 -16.72
CA THR A 158 8.16 -2.74 -17.44
C THR A 158 8.41 -2.38 -18.91
N MET A 159 9.44 -2.96 -19.49
CA MET A 159 9.85 -2.70 -20.88
C MET A 159 10.21 -1.22 -21.18
N CYS A 160 10.63 -0.45 -20.17
CA CYS A 160 11.10 0.91 -20.41
C CYS A 160 12.37 0.93 -21.28
N ARG A 161 12.47 1.90 -22.19
CA ARG A 161 13.70 2.15 -22.95
C ARG A 161 14.58 3.16 -22.22
N LYS A 162 15.89 3.13 -22.46
CA LYS A 162 16.81 4.17 -21.98
C LYS A 162 16.38 5.53 -22.51
N GLY A 163 16.36 6.56 -21.65
CA GLY A 163 15.91 7.90 -21.98
C GLY A 163 14.39 8.10 -21.96
N GLN A 164 13.61 7.07 -21.58
CA GLN A 164 12.16 7.21 -21.45
C GLN A 164 11.83 8.00 -20.19
N LYS A 165 10.88 8.92 -20.31
CA LYS A 165 10.37 9.67 -19.16
C LYS A 165 9.32 8.89 -18.40
N PHE A 166 9.33 9.02 -17.08
CA PHE A 166 8.31 8.44 -16.20
C PHE A 166 8.08 9.32 -14.97
N ASP A 167 6.98 9.04 -14.28
CA ASP A 167 6.51 9.83 -13.14
C ASP A 167 7.24 9.44 -11.87
N VAL A 168 7.38 10.41 -10.97
CA VAL A 168 8.10 10.26 -9.72
C VAL A 168 7.24 10.75 -8.57
N ARG A 169 7.23 10.01 -7.46
CA ARG A 169 6.62 10.43 -6.21
C ARG A 169 7.67 10.96 -5.26
N VAL A 170 7.39 12.10 -4.64
CA VAL A 170 8.25 12.75 -3.66
C VAL A 170 7.51 12.78 -2.34
N VAL A 171 8.16 12.38 -1.27
CA VAL A 171 7.56 12.29 0.06
C VAL A 171 8.53 12.83 1.10
N LEU A 172 8.03 13.62 2.05
CA LEU A 172 8.77 13.99 3.23
C LEU A 172 8.97 12.77 4.15
N PRO A 173 10.20 12.50 4.62
CA PRO A 173 10.40 11.45 5.61
C PRO A 173 9.65 11.78 6.91
N PRO A 174 9.27 10.77 7.70
CA PRO A 174 8.45 10.96 8.91
C PRO A 174 9.11 11.90 9.95
N ASP A 175 10.45 11.91 10.00
CA ASP A 175 11.22 12.74 10.93
C ASP A 175 11.55 14.14 10.37
N ALA A 176 10.97 14.50 9.22
CA ALA A 176 11.18 15.81 8.60
C ALA A 176 10.50 16.92 9.40
N ARG A 177 11.17 18.07 9.52
CA ARG A 177 10.58 19.29 10.11
C ARG A 177 9.82 20.15 9.11
N ALA A 178 9.95 19.88 7.81
CA ALA A 178 9.25 20.61 6.76
C ALA A 178 7.74 20.32 6.82
N LYS A 179 6.92 21.34 6.54
CA LYS A 179 5.45 21.27 6.67
C LYS A 179 4.76 20.99 5.34
N SER A 180 5.35 21.41 4.22
CA SER A 180 4.73 21.35 2.90
C SER A 180 5.78 21.30 1.80
N LEU A 181 5.47 20.58 0.73
CA LEU A 181 6.24 20.55 -0.52
C LEU A 181 5.65 21.47 -1.61
N LYS A 182 4.60 22.23 -1.28
CA LYS A 182 3.88 23.07 -2.24
C LYS A 182 4.80 24.14 -2.84
N GLY A 183 4.83 24.20 -4.18
CA GLY A 183 5.67 25.14 -4.93
C GLY A 183 7.16 24.76 -4.95
N GLY A 184 7.51 23.61 -4.39
CA GLY A 184 8.88 23.12 -4.35
C GLY A 184 9.39 22.65 -5.71
N TRP A 185 10.68 22.79 -5.91
CA TRP A 185 11.42 22.23 -7.03
C TRP A 185 12.41 21.18 -6.53
N LEU A 186 12.29 19.96 -7.02
CA LEU A 186 13.23 18.87 -6.76
C LEU A 186 14.48 19.08 -7.61
N LEU A 187 15.63 19.24 -6.94
CA LEU A 187 16.92 19.22 -7.63
C LEU A 187 17.20 17.82 -8.17
N GLU A 188 17.99 17.76 -9.24
CA GLU A 188 18.41 16.51 -9.87
C GLU A 188 18.80 15.48 -8.80
N THR A 189 18.22 14.29 -8.82
CA THR A 189 18.37 13.28 -7.78
C THR A 189 18.56 11.94 -8.46
N ARG A 190 19.64 11.24 -8.10
CA ARG A 190 19.94 9.91 -8.62
C ARG A 190 19.07 8.88 -7.92
N LEU A 191 18.50 7.98 -8.71
CA LEU A 191 17.65 6.91 -8.23
C LEU A 191 18.35 5.55 -8.38
N PHE A 192 18.25 4.77 -7.33
CA PHE A 192 18.87 3.45 -7.20
C PHE A 192 17.79 2.39 -7.07
N GLU A 193 18.06 1.21 -7.60
CA GLU A 193 17.14 0.09 -7.49
C GLU A 193 17.07 -0.43 -6.06
N GLU A 194 15.86 -0.59 -5.54
CA GLU A 194 15.58 -1.22 -4.26
C GLU A 194 15.48 -2.74 -4.44
N HIS A 195 16.34 -3.49 -3.74
CA HIS A 195 16.37 -4.95 -3.75
C HIS A 195 16.05 -5.47 -2.36
N GLU A 196 15.13 -6.42 -2.29
CA GLU A 196 14.93 -7.21 -1.07
C GLU A 196 15.82 -8.45 -1.15
N ILE A 197 16.88 -8.47 -0.35
CA ILE A 197 17.76 -9.64 -0.19
C ILE A 197 17.59 -10.14 1.23
N ASN A 198 17.16 -11.40 1.41
CA ASN A 198 16.98 -12.02 2.73
C ASN A 198 16.08 -11.21 3.68
N ASN A 199 14.93 -10.72 3.19
CA ASN A 199 14.03 -9.82 3.93
C ASN A 199 14.66 -8.48 4.37
N GLN A 200 15.81 -8.12 3.82
CA GLN A 200 16.44 -6.82 4.04
C GLN A 200 16.42 -6.02 2.75
N VAL A 201 15.90 -4.80 2.86
CA VAL A 201 15.90 -3.81 1.79
C VAL A 201 17.30 -3.22 1.66
N SER A 202 17.91 -3.39 0.49
CA SER A 202 19.21 -2.81 0.14
C SER A 202 19.13 -2.07 -1.19
N LEU A 203 19.85 -0.96 -1.32
CA LEU A 203 19.95 -0.23 -2.58
C LEU A 203 21.14 -0.75 -3.39
N ARG A 204 20.93 -0.97 -4.69
CA ARG A 204 22.04 -1.23 -5.61
C ARG A 204 22.91 0.01 -5.79
N PRO A 205 24.23 -0.15 -5.97
CA PRO A 205 25.13 0.99 -6.19
C PRO A 205 25.02 1.59 -7.60
N GLN A 206 24.38 0.89 -8.54
CA GLN A 206 24.20 1.37 -9.90
C GLN A 206 23.01 2.34 -9.98
N GLU A 207 23.22 3.42 -10.71
CA GLU A 207 22.20 4.42 -11.01
C GLU A 207 21.32 3.93 -12.15
N TYR A 208 20.00 3.94 -11.94
CA TYR A 208 19.02 3.47 -12.92
C TYR A 208 18.24 4.60 -13.56
N ALA A 209 18.12 5.73 -12.87
CA ALA A 209 17.40 6.89 -13.38
C ALA A 209 17.81 8.16 -12.65
N VAL A 210 17.52 9.29 -13.28
CA VAL A 210 17.68 10.63 -12.71
C VAL A 210 16.32 11.30 -12.63
N ALA A 211 15.97 11.85 -11.47
CA ALA A 211 14.72 12.56 -11.23
C ALA A 211 14.95 14.04 -10.94
N GLY A 212 14.06 14.92 -11.41
CA GLY A 212 14.07 16.34 -11.08
C GLY A 212 12.87 17.07 -11.67
N GLY A 213 12.53 18.23 -11.13
CA GLY A 213 11.45 19.07 -11.66
C GLY A 213 10.54 19.69 -10.60
N ALA A 214 9.48 20.35 -11.08
CA ALA A 214 8.48 20.96 -10.23
C ALA A 214 7.60 19.91 -9.55
N ILE A 215 7.37 20.07 -8.25
CA ILE A 215 6.53 19.16 -7.47
C ILE A 215 5.08 19.62 -7.56
N LEU A 216 4.21 18.70 -7.98
CA LEU A 216 2.76 18.87 -7.91
C LEU A 216 2.27 18.24 -6.60
N THR A 217 1.81 19.07 -5.68
CA THR A 217 1.18 18.63 -4.42
C THR A 217 -0.33 18.72 -4.51
N GLY A 218 -1.04 18.02 -3.62
CA GLY A 218 -2.49 18.17 -3.48
C GLY A 218 -2.91 19.59 -3.10
N LEU A 219 -4.19 19.92 -3.33
CA LEU A 219 -4.80 21.16 -2.86
C LEU A 219 -5.10 21.02 -1.36
N GLY A 220 -4.09 21.25 -0.53
CA GLY A 220 -4.29 21.34 0.91
C GLY A 220 -5.14 22.56 1.25
N VAL A 221 -6.37 22.33 1.69
CA VAL A 221 -7.26 23.38 2.23
C VAL A 221 -7.07 23.43 3.73
N GLU A 222 -6.74 24.60 4.29
CA GLU A 222 -6.40 24.77 5.71
C GLU A 222 -7.55 24.44 6.69
N GLU A 223 -8.80 24.38 6.22
CA GLU A 223 -9.99 24.23 7.07
C GLU A 223 -10.14 22.84 7.72
N VAL A 224 -9.45 21.80 7.22
CA VAL A 224 -9.48 20.45 7.81
C VAL A 224 -8.05 20.04 8.21
N ARG A 225 -7.67 20.47 9.42
CA ARG A 225 -6.30 20.53 9.97
C ARG A 225 -5.48 19.23 10.06
N GLY A 226 -6.05 18.04 9.80
CA GLY A 226 -5.36 16.76 10.06
C GLY A 226 -5.11 15.93 8.81
N GLU A 227 -6.18 15.54 8.12
CA GLU A 227 -6.11 14.53 7.05
C GLU A 227 -5.48 15.07 5.76
N ARG A 228 -5.74 16.34 5.42
CA ARG A 228 -5.21 16.96 4.19
C ARG A 228 -3.76 17.46 4.32
N GLN A 229 -3.19 17.48 5.53
CA GLN A 229 -1.79 17.88 5.70
C GLN A 229 -0.83 16.84 5.10
N ALA A 230 -1.20 15.55 5.14
CA ALA A 230 -0.43 14.48 4.51
C ALA A 230 -0.32 14.67 2.98
N GLU A 231 -1.34 15.26 2.34
CA GLU A 231 -1.34 15.55 0.89
C GLU A 231 -0.38 16.68 0.50
N LEU A 232 -0.03 17.56 1.44
CA LEU A 232 0.98 18.62 1.24
C LEU A 232 2.39 18.12 1.50
N MET A 233 2.55 17.06 2.31
CA MET A 233 3.83 16.44 2.62
C MET A 233 4.33 15.47 1.54
N ALA A 234 3.47 15.16 0.57
CA ALA A 234 3.80 14.36 -0.59
C ALA A 234 3.42 15.09 -1.88
N GLY A 235 4.06 14.72 -2.98
CA GLY A 235 3.74 15.23 -4.30
C GLY A 235 4.23 14.30 -5.40
N THR A 236 3.86 14.64 -6.62
CA THR A 236 4.24 13.90 -7.82
C THR A 236 4.91 14.84 -8.81
N ILE A 237 5.90 14.35 -9.55
CA ILE A 237 6.55 15.05 -10.65
C ILE A 237 6.25 14.25 -11.93
N PRO A 238 5.27 14.68 -12.75
CA PRO A 238 4.92 13.98 -13.98
C PRO A 238 6.05 14.10 -15.00
N GLY A 239 6.48 12.98 -15.57
CA GLY A 239 7.62 12.89 -16.49
C GLY A 239 8.93 13.41 -15.91
N GLY A 240 9.05 13.44 -14.58
CA GLY A 240 10.17 14.02 -13.84
C GLY A 240 11.42 13.15 -13.79
N ALA A 241 11.33 11.85 -14.09
CA ALA A 241 12.48 10.96 -14.17
C ALA A 241 12.78 10.53 -15.60
N ILE A 242 14.05 10.24 -15.85
CA ILE A 242 14.60 9.69 -17.10
C ILE A 242 15.45 8.47 -16.76
N SER A 243 15.22 7.35 -17.48
CA SER A 243 15.96 6.08 -17.38
C SER A 243 17.28 6.04 -18.17
#